data_AF-A0A442FBA9-F1
#
_entry.id   AF-A0A442FBA9-F1
#
_cell.length_a   1.000
_cell.length_b   1.000
_cell.length_c   1.000
_cell.angle_alpha   90.00
_cell.angle_beta   90.00
_cell.angle_gamma   90.00
#
_symmetry.space_group_name_H-M   'P 1'
#
loop_
_entity.id
_entity.type
_entity.pdbx_description
1 polymer ?
#
loop_
_entity_poly.entity_id
_entity_poly.type
_entity_poly.pdbx_seq_one_letter_code
_entity_poly.pdbx_strand_id
1 'polypeptide(L)' 'MTMKNLLQQFLRDETGATAIEYGLIVTVLSLAIIGGVSRAADAIQWLFSDNNSRLVQAFSH' A
#
# COMPACT_ATOMS: atom_id res chain seq x y z
N MET A 1 30.06 6.32 32.01
CA MET A 1 28.98 5.44 31.52
C MET A 1 29.62 4.36 30.67
N THR A 2 29.58 3.10 31.11
CA THR A 2 30.31 1.98 30.48
C THR A 2 29.53 1.48 29.25
N MET A 3 30.20 0.93 28.23
CA MET A 3 29.53 0.40 27.02
C MET A 3 28.39 -0.59 27.32
N LYS A 4 28.53 -1.40 28.39
CA LYS A 4 27.45 -2.28 28.87
C LYS A 4 26.15 -1.51 29.19
N ASN A 5 26.25 -0.32 29.77
CA ASN A 5 25.08 0.49 30.12
C ASN A 5 24.41 1.11 28.89
N LEU A 6 25.20 1.49 27.87
CA LEU A 6 24.66 2.01 26.60
C LEU A 6 23.93 0.90 25.82
N LEU A 7 24.50 -0.30 25.75
CA LEU A 7 23.87 -1.45 25.09
C LEU A 7 22.60 -1.90 25.82
N GLN A 8 22.59 -1.89 27.16
CA GLN A 8 21.39 -2.19 27.94
C GLN A 8 20.29 -1.13 27.78
N GLN A 9 20.65 0.13 27.55
CA GLN A 9 19.68 1.20 27.33
C GLN A 9 19.10 1.14 25.91
N PHE A 10 19.91 0.80 24.90
CA PHE A 10 19.47 0.57 23.52
C PHE A 10 18.56 -0.67 23.39
N LEU A 11 18.89 -1.77 24.08
CA LEU A 11 18.04 -2.98 24.11
C LEU A 11 16.70 -2.76 24.83
N ARG A 12 16.61 -1.70 25.64
CA ARG A 12 15.43 -1.35 26.46
C ARG A 12 14.69 -0.15 25.88
N ASP A 13 15.13 0.33 24.72
CA ASP A 13 14.54 1.44 23.99
C ASP A 13 13.45 0.92 23.05
N GLU A 14 12.20 1.00 23.51
CA GLU A 14 11.01 0.58 22.75
C GLU A 14 10.48 1.69 21.84
N THR A 15 11.11 2.87 21.84
CA THR A 15 10.70 3.99 20.97
C THR A 15 10.83 3.64 19.47
N GLY A 16 11.71 2.70 19.12
CA GLY A 16 11.82 2.13 17.78
C GLY A 16 10.79 1.03 17.46
N ALA A 17 10.24 0.35 18.47
CA ALA A 17 9.23 -0.70 18.27
C ALA A 17 7.93 -0.11 17.70
N THR A 18 7.58 1.11 18.10
CA THR A 18 6.41 1.84 17.59
C THR A 18 6.59 2.26 16.12
N ALA A 19 7.81 2.56 15.66
CA ALA A 19 8.07 2.92 14.26
C ALA A 19 7.92 1.73 13.30
N ILE A 20 8.26 0.52 13.75
CA ILE A 20 8.11 -0.71 12.97
C ILE A 20 6.63 -1.11 12.85
N GLU A 21 5.85 -0.94 13.91
CA GLU A 21 4.41 -1.24 13.90
C GLU A 21 3.62 -0.31 12.97
N TYR A 22 3.83 1.01 13.09
CA TYR A 22 3.23 1.97 12.16
C TYR A 22 3.79 1.79 10.74
N GLY A 23 5.08 1.43 10.59
CA GLY A 23 5.67 1.08 9.30
C GLY A 23 5.01 -0.11 8.63
N LEU A 24 4.66 -1.15 9.38
CA LEU A 24 3.96 -2.33 8.87
C LEU A 24 2.52 -1.99 8.45
N ILE A 25 1.79 -1.23 9.27
CA ILE A 25 0.42 -0.78 8.95
C ILE A 25 0.41 0.07 7.68
N VAL A 26 1.33 1.04 7.55
CA VAL A 26 1.46 1.90 6.36
C VAL A 26 1.78 1.05 5.14
N THR A 27 2.68 0.07 5.25
CA THR A 27 3.05 -0.81 4.14
C THR A 27 1.86 -1.62 3.63
N VAL A 28 1.10 -2.25 4.53
CA VAL A 28 -0.09 -3.03 4.15
C VAL A 28 -1.17 -2.13 3.55
N LEU A 29 -1.40 -0.95 4.14
CA LEU A 29 -2.37 0.02 3.63
C LEU A 29 -1.99 0.52 2.24
N SER A 30 -0.71 0.87 2.01
CA SER A 30 -0.21 1.28 0.71
C SER A 30 -0.38 0.20 -0.35
N LEU A 31 -0.07 -1.06 -0.03
CA LEU A 31 -0.27 -2.19 -0.95
C LEU A 31 -1.75 -2.39 -1.30
N ALA A 32 -2.64 -2.29 -0.32
CA ALA A 32 -4.08 -2.39 -0.54
C ALA A 32 -4.61 -1.25 -1.44
N ILE A 33 -4.15 -0.02 -1.20
CA ILE A 33 -4.50 1.14 -2.02
C ILE A 33 -4.00 0.96 -3.44
N ILE A 34 -2.73 0.61 -3.63
CA ILE A 34 -2.15 0.41 -4.97
C ILE A 34 -2.92 -0.69 -5.71
N GLY A 35 -3.15 -1.85 -5.08
CA GLY A 35 -3.89 -2.94 -5.70
C GLY A 35 -5.32 -2.56 -6.07
N GLY A 36 -6.03 -1.82 -5.20
CA GLY A 36 -7.38 -1.34 -5.46
C GLY A 36 -7.44 -0.31 -6.59
N VAL A 37 -6.55 0.69 -6.56
CA VAL A 37 -6.47 1.75 -7.58
C VAL A 37 -6.08 1.18 -8.93
N SER A 38 -5.13 0.25 -9.00
CA SER A 38 -4.76 -0.41 -10.27
C SER A 38 -5.96 -1.12 -10.90
N ARG A 39 -6.70 -1.92 -10.12
CA ARG A 39 -7.90 -2.62 -10.61
C ARG A 39 -8.98 -1.63 -11.10
N ALA A 40 -9.18 -0.54 -10.37
CA ALA A 40 -10.13 0.50 -10.77
C ALA A 40 -9.70 1.21 -12.06
N ALA A 41 -8.40 1.53 -12.18
CA ALA A 41 -7.84 2.15 -13.37
C ALA A 41 -7.99 1.23 -14.60
N ASP A 42 -7.68 -0.06 -14.48
CA ASP A 42 -7.84 -1.05 -15.55
C ASP A 42 -9.31 -1.14 -15.99
N ALA A 43 -10.25 -1.16 -15.04
CA ALA A 43 -11.67 -1.21 -15.34
C ALA A 43 -12.16 0.05 -16.08
N ILE A 44 -11.70 1.22 -15.68
CA ILE A 44 -12.00 2.49 -16.36
C ILE A 44 -11.37 2.49 -17.76
N GLN A 45 -10.10 2.08 -17.88
CA GLN A 45 -9.43 2.04 -19.17
C GLN A 45 -10.13 1.09 -20.14
N TRP A 46 -10.52 -0.10 -19.69
CA TRP A 46 -11.32 -1.03 -20.50
C TRP A 46 -12.65 -0.41 -20.92
N LEU A 47 -13.33 0.30 -20.03
CA LEU A 47 -14.63 0.89 -20.33
C LEU A 47 -14.54 1.94 -21.46
N PHE A 48 -13.47 2.73 -21.52
CA PHE A 48 -13.37 3.89 -22.42
C PHE A 48 -12.39 3.75 -23.59
N SER A 49 -11.35 2.91 -23.50
CA SER A 49 -10.29 2.82 -24.52
C SER A 49 -10.35 1.54 -25.36
N ASP A 50 -11.18 0.57 -24.98
CA ASP A 50 -11.32 -0.68 -25.72
C ASP A 50 -12.51 -0.62 -26.70
N ASN A 51 -12.30 -1.04 -27.95
CA ASN A 51 -13.36 -1.12 -28.95
C ASN A 51 -14.38 -2.22 -28.65
N ASN A 52 -14.07 -3.13 -27.74
CA ASN A 52 -14.98 -4.16 -27.27
C ASN A 52 -15.51 -3.87 -25.86
N SER A 53 -15.38 -2.62 -25.39
CA SER A 53 -15.85 -2.22 -24.07
C SER A 53 -17.37 -2.32 -23.95
N ARG A 54 -17.86 -2.34 -22.70
CA ARG A 54 -19.31 -2.25 -22.43
C ARG A 54 -19.96 -1.02 -23.06
N LEU A 55 -19.25 0.11 -23.14
CA LEU A 55 -19.80 1.31 -23.76
C LEU A 55 -19.99 1.09 -25.26
N VAL A 56 -18.96 0.57 -25.96
CA VAL A 56 -19.07 0.32 -27.41
C VAL A 56 -20.14 -0.73 -27.71
N GLN A 57 -20.21 -1.82 -26.92
CA GLN A 57 -21.25 -2.84 -27.07
C GLN A 57 -22.66 -2.27 -26.87
N ALA A 58 -22.84 -1.34 -25.94
CA ALA A 58 -24.13 -0.69 -25.71
C ALA A 58 -24.56 0.21 -26.88
N PHE A 59 -23.60 0.80 -27.61
CA PHE A 59 -23.86 1.64 -28.78
C PHE A 59 -23.86 0.86 -30.11
N SER A 60 -23.41 -0.39 -30.13
CA SER A 60 -23.39 -1.24 -31.34
C SER A 60 -24.69 -2.03 -31.55
N HIS A 61 -25.71 -1.82 -30.71
CA HIS A 61 -27.07 -2.34 -30.89
C HIS A 61 -28.00 -1.32 -31.53
#